data_AF-A0A2N5YIL1-F1
#
_entry.id   AF-A0A2N5YIL1-F1
#
_cell.length_a   1.000
_cell.length_b   1.000
_cell.length_c   1.000
_cell.angle_alpha   90.00
_cell.angle_beta   90.00
_cell.angle_gamma   90.00
#
_symmetry.space_group_name_H-M   'P 1'
#
loop_
_entity.id
_entity.type
_entity.pdbx_description
1 polymer ?
#
loop_
_entity_poly.entity_id
_entity_poly.type
_entity_poly.pdbx_seq_one_letter_code
_entity_poly.pdbx_strand_id
1 'polypeptide(L)'
;MFRFIRNIIFGLILIACIQCDTGQHNHTQKSDKKNNSLNVTQFHKFFSSNMERIIRKDTSIAPLRYFDTIIHFYQNNPPIFIHALEKNKFTNYLDILKSADLKGLDKTFYHYPSLKTLYKEITLSHDINSTDQYIKLSKLEFLTAHAMICYYSDLNNGRTNPDSLFGFHHSLHKDTIQNNIFLPLNYAENPQKLNSLFAPKNDRFGLNKALTDYHNRIGIIDWNLIPDSIRIEPRDTSDYIFSIAQKLMILGDLDSTAYASTIAKYRLKNNIDSLKNLCFYL
;
A
#
# COMPACT_ATOMS: atom_id res chain seq x y z
N MET A 1 30.87 -28.44 14.79
CA MET A 1 29.65 -28.47 15.64
C MET A 1 29.53 -27.26 16.58
N PHE A 2 30.62 -26.68 17.09
CA PHE A 2 30.57 -25.52 18.01
C PHE A 2 30.29 -24.13 17.39
N ARG A 3 30.26 -24.00 16.05
CA ARG A 3 29.93 -22.72 15.36
C ARG A 3 28.43 -22.48 15.15
N PHE A 4 27.59 -23.49 15.33
CA PHE A 4 26.14 -23.38 15.10
C PHE A 4 25.38 -22.84 16.33
N ILE A 5 25.89 -23.06 17.53
CA ILE A 5 25.25 -22.64 18.80
C ILE A 5 25.43 -21.13 19.06
N ARG A 6 26.52 -20.52 18.57
CA ARG A 6 26.81 -19.10 18.81
C ARG A 6 25.88 -18.15 18.03
N ASN A 7 25.35 -18.57 16.89
CA ASN A 7 24.44 -17.76 16.07
C ASN A 7 22.97 -17.83 16.56
N ILE A 8 22.61 -18.86 17.33
CA ILE A 8 21.26 -18.96 17.94
C ILE A 8 21.16 -18.07 19.19
N ILE A 9 22.24 -17.94 19.96
CA ILE A 9 22.26 -17.13 21.18
C ILE A 9 22.21 -15.61 20.86
N PHE A 10 22.84 -15.16 19.77
CA PHE A 10 22.73 -13.75 19.33
C PHE A 10 21.37 -13.40 18.71
N GLY A 11 20.64 -14.38 18.16
CA GLY A 11 19.28 -14.18 17.64
C GLY A 11 18.21 -14.04 18.73
N LEU A 12 18.39 -14.71 19.88
CA LEU A 12 17.43 -14.65 20.99
C LEU A 12 17.57 -13.40 21.86
N ILE A 13 18.78 -12.82 21.96
CA ILE A 13 19.01 -11.59 22.73
C ILE A 13 18.41 -10.36 22.02
N LEU A 14 18.32 -10.37 20.69
CA LEU A 14 17.69 -9.28 19.93
C LEU A 14 16.16 -9.28 19.98
N ILE A 15 15.53 -10.44 20.27
CA ILE A 15 14.07 -10.55 20.43
C ILE A 15 13.63 -10.12 21.84
N ALA A 16 14.51 -10.27 22.84
CA ALA A 16 14.22 -9.86 24.22
C ALA A 16 14.30 -8.33 24.46
N CYS A 17 15.00 -7.57 23.61
CA CYS A 17 15.10 -6.11 23.76
C CYS A 17 13.98 -5.31 23.09
N ILE A 18 13.05 -5.93 22.35
CA ILE A 18 11.89 -5.25 21.74
C ILE A 18 10.64 -5.34 22.64
N GLN A 19 10.69 -6.09 23.75
CA GLN A 19 9.54 -6.33 24.63
C GLN A 19 9.55 -5.60 25.98
N CYS A 20 10.45 -4.64 26.20
CA CYS A 20 10.43 -3.80 27.40
C CYS A 20 10.34 -2.31 27.05
N ASP A 21 9.17 -1.87 26.57
CA ASP A 21 8.76 -0.46 26.74
C ASP A 21 7.24 -0.24 26.66
N THR A 22 6.48 -1.15 27.28
CA THR A 22 5.07 -0.91 27.61
C THR A 22 4.93 -0.78 29.12
N GLY A 23 5.49 0.30 29.66
CA GLY A 23 5.16 0.81 30.98
C GLY A 23 3.72 1.33 30.98
N GLN A 24 2.83 0.53 31.56
CA GLN A 24 1.47 0.93 31.91
C GLN A 24 1.51 2.07 32.93
N HIS A 25 1.00 3.25 32.56
CA HIS A 25 0.25 4.08 33.49
C HIS A 25 -1.23 3.92 33.18
N ASN A 26 -1.85 3.01 33.92
CA ASN A 26 -3.30 2.84 34.00
C ASN A 26 -3.91 4.08 34.67
N HIS A 27 -4.36 5.04 33.86
CA HIS A 27 -5.52 5.84 34.24
C HIS A 27 -6.72 5.28 33.47
N THR A 28 -7.41 4.32 34.09
CA THR A 28 -8.74 3.89 33.69
C THR A 28 -9.72 5.04 33.89
N GLN A 29 -9.76 5.98 32.93
CA GLN A 29 -10.99 6.68 32.63
C GLN A 29 -11.87 5.67 31.89
N LYS A 30 -12.82 5.08 32.60
CA LYS A 30 -14.03 4.54 31.98
C LYS A 30 -14.72 5.73 31.29
N SER A 31 -14.35 6.01 30.05
CA SER A 31 -15.23 6.78 29.18
C SER A 31 -16.37 5.84 28.85
N ASP A 32 -17.56 6.14 29.36
CA ASP A 32 -18.80 5.57 28.86
C ASP A 32 -18.88 5.85 27.37
N LYS A 33 -18.40 4.89 26.56
CA LYS A 33 -18.61 4.85 25.11
C LYS A 33 -20.10 4.61 24.92
N LYS A 34 -20.88 5.69 24.94
CA LYS A 34 -22.21 5.71 24.35
C LYS A 34 -22.02 5.20 22.92
N ASN A 35 -22.49 3.99 22.65
CA ASN A 35 -22.56 3.43 21.31
C ASN A 35 -23.55 4.26 20.51
N ASN A 36 -23.11 5.41 20.00
CA ASN A 36 -23.82 6.13 18.95
C ASN A 36 -23.67 5.28 17.68
N SER A 37 -24.64 4.41 17.43
CA SER A 37 -24.75 3.69 16.16
C SER A 37 -25.12 4.67 15.04
N LEU A 38 -24.65 4.36 13.84
CA LEU A 38 -24.98 5.12 12.63
C LEU A 38 -26.48 4.95 12.32
N ASN A 39 -27.17 6.06 12.07
CA ASN A 39 -28.53 6.04 11.54
C ASN A 39 -28.48 5.82 10.02
N VAL A 40 -28.41 4.55 9.61
CA VAL A 40 -28.28 4.15 8.20
C VAL A 40 -29.42 4.71 7.33
N THR A 41 -30.64 4.75 7.84
CA THR A 41 -31.79 5.29 7.10
C THR A 41 -31.63 6.79 6.81
N GLN A 42 -31.19 7.55 7.81
CA GLN A 42 -30.94 8.99 7.63
C GLN A 42 -29.74 9.24 6.71
N PHE A 43 -28.68 8.46 6.87
CA PHE A 43 -27.54 8.50 5.97
C PHE A 43 -27.94 8.20 4.52
N HIS A 44 -28.75 7.15 4.29
CA HIS A 44 -29.21 6.79 2.95
C HIS A 44 -29.97 7.94 2.30
N LYS A 45 -30.94 8.53 3.02
CA LYS A 45 -31.68 9.71 2.53
C LYS A 45 -30.74 10.88 2.23
N PHE A 46 -29.77 11.13 3.11
CA PHE A 46 -28.77 12.18 2.91
C PHE A 46 -27.92 11.92 1.66
N PHE A 47 -27.42 10.69 1.51
CA PHE A 47 -26.56 10.26 0.42
C PHE A 47 -27.28 10.40 -0.93
N SER A 48 -28.47 9.83 -1.09
CA SER A 48 -29.25 9.92 -2.33
C SER A 48 -29.56 11.36 -2.72
N SER A 49 -29.73 12.25 -1.74
CA SER A 49 -30.04 13.67 -2.00
C SER A 49 -28.81 14.54 -2.28
N ASN A 50 -27.61 14.14 -1.84
CA ASN A 50 -26.45 15.03 -1.80
C ASN A 50 -25.18 14.49 -2.47
N MET A 51 -25.07 13.19 -2.72
CA MET A 51 -23.84 12.54 -3.18
C MET A 51 -23.25 13.25 -4.41
N GLU A 52 -24.01 13.42 -5.48
CA GLU A 52 -23.50 14.02 -6.72
C GLU A 52 -22.94 15.44 -6.47
N ARG A 53 -23.67 16.25 -5.71
CA ARG A 53 -23.24 17.61 -5.33
C ARG A 53 -21.97 17.58 -4.48
N ILE A 54 -21.86 16.65 -3.53
CA ILE A 54 -20.69 16.51 -2.66
C ILE A 54 -19.46 16.16 -3.49
N ILE A 55 -19.57 15.18 -4.39
CA ILE A 55 -18.41 14.71 -5.17
C ILE A 55 -18.02 15.71 -6.27
N ARG A 56 -18.99 16.31 -6.99
CA ARG A 56 -18.68 17.31 -8.03
C ARG A 56 -18.02 18.58 -7.50
N LYS A 57 -18.34 18.98 -6.26
CA LYS A 57 -17.72 20.15 -5.62
C LYS A 57 -16.30 19.88 -5.13
N ASP A 58 -15.91 18.62 -5.01
CA ASP A 58 -14.59 18.25 -4.54
C ASP A 58 -13.61 18.27 -5.72
N THR A 59 -12.95 19.40 -5.92
CA THR A 59 -11.97 19.61 -7.00
C THR A 59 -10.74 18.73 -6.87
N SER A 60 -10.50 18.12 -5.70
CA SER A 60 -9.45 17.11 -5.52
C SER A 60 -9.76 15.79 -6.24
N ILE A 61 -11.00 15.62 -6.70
CA ILE A 61 -11.54 14.41 -7.32
C ILE A 61 -11.64 14.56 -8.86
N ALA A 62 -10.67 15.29 -9.47
CA ALA A 62 -10.56 15.53 -10.91
C ALA A 62 -10.77 14.25 -11.77
N PRO A 63 -11.24 14.38 -13.03
CA PRO A 63 -12.33 13.57 -13.57
C PRO A 63 -12.13 12.07 -13.32
N LEU A 64 -12.98 11.54 -12.43
CA LEU A 64 -12.98 10.12 -12.12
C LEU A 64 -13.51 9.30 -13.29
N ARG A 65 -12.70 8.34 -13.74
CA ARG A 65 -13.17 7.30 -14.67
C ARG A 65 -14.41 6.62 -14.10
N TYR A 66 -15.44 6.38 -14.91
CA TYR A 66 -16.72 5.79 -14.49
C TYR A 66 -17.55 6.65 -13.52
N PHE A 67 -17.30 7.96 -13.40
CA PHE A 67 -18.07 8.84 -12.51
C PHE A 67 -19.59 8.73 -12.75
N ASP A 68 -20.06 9.04 -13.96
CA ASP A 68 -21.49 9.01 -14.28
C ASP A 68 -22.07 7.58 -14.15
N THR A 69 -21.27 6.56 -14.46
CA THR A 69 -21.64 5.16 -14.30
C THR A 69 -21.92 4.79 -12.83
N ILE A 70 -21.12 5.29 -11.89
CA ILE A 70 -21.30 5.07 -10.45
C ILE A 70 -22.46 5.89 -9.91
N ILE A 71 -22.63 7.14 -10.39
CA ILE A 71 -23.80 7.96 -10.04
C ILE A 71 -25.08 7.23 -10.44
N HIS A 72 -25.15 6.74 -11.68
CA HIS A 72 -26.30 6.00 -12.17
C HIS A 72 -26.56 4.70 -11.38
N PHE A 73 -25.50 4.00 -10.97
CA PHE A 73 -25.62 2.83 -10.12
C PHE A 73 -26.33 3.18 -8.79
N TYR A 74 -25.90 4.23 -8.09
CA TYR A 74 -26.48 4.64 -6.81
C TYR A 74 -27.84 5.34 -6.90
N GLN A 75 -28.29 5.75 -8.09
CA GLN A 75 -29.68 6.17 -8.29
C GLN A 75 -30.66 5.01 -8.08
N ASN A 76 -30.21 3.77 -8.34
CA ASN A 76 -31.05 2.58 -8.31
C ASN A 76 -30.69 1.62 -7.18
N ASN A 77 -29.62 1.88 -6.43
CA ASN A 77 -29.10 0.99 -5.39
C ASN A 77 -28.77 1.78 -4.13
N PRO A 78 -29.01 1.21 -2.93
CA PRO A 78 -28.58 1.83 -1.69
C PRO A 78 -27.04 1.84 -1.57
N PRO A 79 -26.47 2.68 -0.68
CA PRO A 79 -25.08 2.57 -0.26
C PRO A 79 -24.74 1.16 0.22
N ILE A 80 -23.61 0.62 -0.23
CA ILE A 80 -23.18 -0.76 -0.04
C ILE A 80 -22.11 -0.85 1.05
N PHE A 81 -21.09 0.00 0.97
CA PHE A 81 -19.89 -0.14 1.81
C PHE A 81 -20.12 0.33 3.24
N ILE A 82 -21.16 1.12 3.47
CA ILE A 82 -21.54 1.62 4.81
C ILE A 82 -21.74 0.48 5.83
N HIS A 83 -22.34 -0.64 5.42
CA HIS A 83 -22.58 -1.78 6.31
C HIS A 83 -21.29 -2.46 6.78
N ALA A 84 -20.21 -2.33 6.01
CA ALA A 84 -18.91 -2.84 6.44
C ALA A 84 -18.29 -1.99 7.56
N LEU A 85 -18.66 -0.70 7.68
CA LEU A 85 -18.25 0.12 8.81
C LEU A 85 -18.93 -0.34 10.09
N GLU A 86 -20.24 -0.60 10.05
CA GLU A 86 -21.01 -1.09 11.21
C GLU A 86 -20.45 -2.41 11.74
N LYS A 87 -19.95 -3.26 10.84
CA LYS A 87 -19.37 -4.57 11.15
C LYS A 87 -17.86 -4.52 11.46
N ASN A 88 -17.22 -3.34 11.46
CA ASN A 88 -15.76 -3.19 11.56
C ASN A 88 -14.98 -4.02 10.52
N LYS A 89 -15.53 -4.17 9.32
CA LYS A 89 -14.98 -4.97 8.20
C LYS A 89 -14.48 -4.13 7.04
N PHE A 90 -14.58 -2.80 7.12
CA PHE A 90 -14.16 -1.90 6.04
C PHE A 90 -12.66 -2.03 5.71
N THR A 91 -11.83 -2.45 6.68
CA THR A 91 -10.41 -2.75 6.47
C THR A 91 -10.18 -3.80 5.39
N ASN A 92 -11.12 -4.73 5.16
CA ASN A 92 -11.00 -5.73 4.10
C ASN A 92 -10.91 -5.07 2.71
N TYR A 93 -11.65 -3.99 2.48
CA TYR A 93 -11.59 -3.24 1.23
C TYR A 93 -10.27 -2.47 1.11
N LEU A 94 -9.79 -1.90 2.21
CA LEU A 94 -8.47 -1.26 2.25
C LEU A 94 -7.36 -2.27 1.95
N ASP A 95 -7.45 -3.50 2.44
CA ASP A 95 -6.46 -4.56 2.18
C ASP A 95 -6.48 -5.02 0.71
N ILE A 96 -7.67 -5.12 0.10
CA ILE A 96 -7.80 -5.36 -1.34
C ILE A 96 -7.08 -4.26 -2.12
N LEU A 97 -7.33 -2.99 -1.82
CA LEU A 97 -6.70 -1.88 -2.53
C LEU A 97 -5.20 -1.78 -2.25
N LYS A 98 -4.77 -2.06 -1.02
CA LYS A 98 -3.35 -2.15 -0.64
C LYS A 98 -2.60 -3.20 -1.45
N SER A 99 -3.27 -4.30 -1.81
CA SER A 99 -2.67 -5.38 -2.61
C SER A 99 -2.30 -4.97 -4.04
N ALA A 100 -2.72 -3.79 -4.52
CA ALA A 100 -2.34 -3.29 -5.84
C ALA A 100 -0.82 -3.26 -6.04
N ASP A 101 -0.06 -2.82 -5.02
CA ASP A 101 1.41 -2.73 -5.08
C ASP A 101 2.04 -4.12 -5.34
N LEU A 102 1.45 -5.17 -4.76
CA LEU A 102 1.92 -6.55 -4.93
C LEU A 102 1.60 -7.12 -6.32
N LYS A 103 0.75 -6.44 -7.09
CA LYS A 103 0.38 -6.79 -8.47
C LYS A 103 0.99 -5.83 -9.48
N GLY A 104 1.95 -5.01 -9.06
CA GLY A 104 2.62 -4.03 -9.93
C GLY A 104 1.75 -2.84 -10.32
N LEU A 105 0.67 -2.58 -9.57
CA LEU A 105 -0.21 -1.43 -9.77
C LEU A 105 -0.02 -0.43 -8.63
N ASP A 106 -0.03 0.86 -8.94
CA ASP A 106 0.10 1.89 -7.92
C ASP A 106 -1.25 2.11 -7.21
N LYS A 107 -1.29 1.77 -5.91
CA LYS A 107 -2.49 1.90 -5.05
C LYS A 107 -3.02 3.33 -4.91
N THR A 108 -2.21 4.36 -5.16
CA THR A 108 -2.65 5.76 -5.07
C THR A 108 -3.72 6.10 -6.11
N PHE A 109 -3.69 5.44 -7.27
CA PHE A 109 -4.72 5.57 -8.30
C PHE A 109 -6.08 5.03 -7.89
N TYR A 110 -6.12 4.18 -6.87
CA TYR A 110 -7.34 3.63 -6.29
C TYR A 110 -7.68 4.28 -4.95
N HIS A 111 -7.27 5.54 -4.75
CA HIS A 111 -7.57 6.36 -3.58
C HIS A 111 -7.14 5.76 -2.24
N TYR A 112 -6.23 4.77 -2.22
CA TYR A 112 -5.89 4.06 -0.98
C TYR A 112 -5.47 4.99 0.18
N PRO A 113 -4.57 5.97 -0.01
CA PRO A 113 -4.20 6.89 1.08
C PRO A 113 -5.39 7.71 1.57
N SER A 114 -6.19 8.26 0.65
CA SER A 114 -7.37 9.08 0.96
C SER A 114 -8.43 8.28 1.70
N LEU A 115 -8.74 7.06 1.24
CA LEU A 115 -9.69 6.15 1.88
C LEU A 115 -9.22 5.74 3.28
N LYS A 116 -7.93 5.47 3.47
CA LYS A 116 -7.35 5.16 4.78
C LYS A 116 -7.49 6.32 5.76
N THR A 117 -7.18 7.54 5.32
CA THR A 117 -7.33 8.76 6.13
C THR A 117 -8.80 9.00 6.47
N LEU A 118 -9.68 8.92 5.47
CA LEU A 118 -11.12 9.13 5.65
C LEU A 118 -11.74 8.11 6.60
N TYR A 119 -11.39 6.83 6.46
CA TYR A 119 -11.81 5.77 7.37
C TYR A 119 -11.36 6.06 8.81
N LYS A 120 -10.09 6.46 9.01
CA LYS A 120 -9.56 6.83 10.33
C LYS A 120 -10.36 7.98 10.93
N GLU A 121 -10.59 9.05 10.18
CA GLU A 121 -11.39 10.20 10.65
C GLU A 121 -12.81 9.80 11.04
N ILE A 122 -13.45 8.93 10.24
CA ILE A 122 -14.80 8.44 10.51
C ILE A 122 -14.84 7.66 11.82
N THR A 123 -13.88 6.75 12.04
CA THR A 123 -13.82 5.89 13.24
C THR A 123 -13.45 6.63 14.53
N LEU A 124 -12.77 7.78 14.42
CA LEU A 124 -12.39 8.61 15.56
C LEU A 124 -13.44 9.69 15.92
N SER A 125 -14.49 9.84 15.10
CA SER A 125 -15.54 10.83 15.33
C SER A 125 -16.40 10.45 16.55
N HIS A 126 -16.74 11.46 17.36
CA HIS A 126 -17.62 11.30 18.51
C HIS A 126 -19.10 11.45 18.14
N ASP A 127 -19.39 12.12 17.01
CA ASP A 127 -20.74 12.30 16.48
C ASP A 127 -20.84 11.69 15.09
N ILE A 128 -21.27 10.43 15.05
CA ILE A 128 -21.40 9.66 13.82
C ILE A 128 -22.61 10.05 12.96
N ASN A 129 -23.55 10.82 13.51
CA ASN A 129 -24.81 11.19 12.85
C ASN A 129 -24.85 12.68 12.44
N SER A 130 -23.73 13.40 12.61
CA SER A 130 -23.57 14.77 12.14
C SER A 130 -23.59 14.86 10.61
N THR A 131 -23.99 16.02 10.09
CA THR A 131 -23.94 16.32 8.65
C THR A 131 -22.52 16.16 8.08
N ASP A 132 -21.51 16.63 8.81
CA ASP A 132 -20.12 16.51 8.39
C ASP A 132 -19.69 15.05 8.29
N GLN A 133 -20.13 14.21 9.23
CA GLN A 133 -19.90 12.78 9.14
C GLN A 133 -20.60 12.16 7.94
N TYR A 134 -21.85 12.54 7.65
CA TYR A 134 -22.55 12.05 6.46
C TYR A 134 -21.86 12.47 5.16
N ILE A 135 -21.24 13.65 5.11
CA ILE A 135 -20.40 14.06 3.98
C ILE A 135 -19.20 13.12 3.85
N LYS A 136 -18.49 12.85 4.95
CA LYS A 136 -17.33 11.92 4.95
C LYS A 136 -17.73 10.51 4.55
N LEU A 137 -18.83 9.99 5.09
CA LEU A 137 -19.39 8.68 4.72
C LEU A 137 -19.77 8.63 3.24
N SER A 138 -20.36 9.70 2.70
CA SER A 138 -20.71 9.78 1.28
C SER A 138 -19.46 9.72 0.39
N LYS A 139 -18.40 10.43 0.78
CA LYS A 139 -17.10 10.37 0.08
C LYS A 139 -16.49 8.99 0.16
N LEU A 140 -16.52 8.35 1.33
CA LEU A 140 -15.97 7.02 1.54
C LEU A 140 -16.69 5.99 0.66
N GLU A 141 -18.02 6.01 0.66
CA GLU A 141 -18.87 5.14 -0.15
C GLU A 141 -18.57 5.27 -1.64
N PHE A 142 -18.55 6.50 -2.14
CA PHE A 142 -18.33 6.77 -3.56
C PHE A 142 -16.90 6.42 -4.00
N LEU A 143 -15.89 6.84 -3.24
CA LEU A 143 -14.49 6.57 -3.56
C LEU A 143 -14.17 5.08 -3.48
N THR A 144 -14.81 4.35 -2.56
CA THR A 144 -14.63 2.89 -2.48
C THR A 144 -15.22 2.20 -3.70
N ALA A 145 -16.44 2.58 -4.13
CA ALA A 145 -17.02 2.06 -5.37
C ALA A 145 -16.12 2.35 -6.58
N HIS A 146 -15.65 3.59 -6.69
CA HIS A 146 -14.76 4.03 -7.75
C HIS A 146 -13.46 3.24 -7.79
N ALA A 147 -12.79 3.13 -6.64
CA ALA A 147 -11.54 2.38 -6.49
C ALA A 147 -11.72 0.91 -6.87
N MET A 148 -12.78 0.26 -6.39
CA MET A 148 -13.06 -1.15 -6.66
C MET A 148 -13.34 -1.42 -8.13
N ILE A 149 -14.16 -0.58 -8.77
CA ILE A 149 -14.46 -0.69 -10.21
C ILE A 149 -13.19 -0.45 -11.04
N CYS A 150 -12.44 0.60 -10.73
CA CYS A 150 -11.22 0.92 -11.47
C CYS A 150 -10.18 -0.18 -11.33
N TYR A 151 -9.96 -0.64 -10.11
CA TYR A 151 -8.99 -1.70 -9.84
C TYR A 151 -9.39 -3.01 -10.52
N TYR A 152 -10.67 -3.38 -10.46
CA TYR A 152 -11.17 -4.56 -11.16
C TYR A 152 -10.99 -4.44 -12.68
N SER A 153 -11.32 -3.29 -13.27
CA SER A 153 -11.12 -3.04 -14.69
C SER A 153 -9.65 -3.17 -15.08
N ASP A 154 -8.75 -2.53 -14.33
CA ASP A 154 -7.31 -2.53 -14.62
C ASP A 154 -6.67 -3.92 -14.43
N LEU A 155 -7.13 -4.72 -13.47
CA LEU A 155 -6.62 -6.09 -13.29
C LEU A 155 -6.91 -7.00 -14.47
N ASN A 156 -8.02 -6.77 -15.16
CA ASN A 156 -8.44 -7.65 -16.23
C ASN A 156 -8.08 -7.10 -17.63
N ASN A 157 -8.02 -5.77 -17.80
CA ASN A 157 -7.70 -5.14 -19.08
C ASN A 157 -6.25 -4.62 -19.16
N GLY A 158 -5.54 -4.61 -18.05
CA GLY A 158 -4.37 -3.74 -17.91
C GLY A 158 -4.81 -2.27 -17.84
N ARG A 159 -3.90 -1.44 -17.32
CA ARG A 159 -4.16 0.01 -17.22
C ARG A 159 -3.80 0.76 -18.50
N THR A 160 -2.77 0.28 -19.20
CA THR A 160 -2.29 0.93 -20.42
C THR A 160 -2.75 0.14 -21.63
N ASN A 161 -3.22 0.84 -22.66
CA ASN A 161 -3.54 0.22 -23.94
C ASN A 161 -2.26 -0.28 -24.61
N PRO A 162 -2.04 -1.58 -24.78
CA PRO A 162 -0.83 -2.10 -25.40
C PRO A 162 -0.69 -1.65 -26.86
N ASP A 163 -1.80 -1.42 -27.57
CA ASP A 163 -1.77 -0.88 -28.94
C ASP A 163 -1.06 0.49 -29.01
N SER A 164 -1.21 1.31 -27.95
CA SER A 164 -0.54 2.62 -27.87
C SER A 164 0.94 2.54 -27.48
N LEU A 165 1.39 1.45 -26.84
CA LEU A 165 2.77 1.28 -26.38
C LEU A 165 3.62 0.42 -27.32
N PHE A 166 3.02 -0.63 -27.89
CA PHE A 166 3.71 -1.69 -28.63
C PHE A 166 3.20 -1.82 -30.09
N GLY A 167 2.30 -0.94 -30.53
CA GLY A 167 1.72 -0.96 -31.88
C GLY A 167 0.81 -2.18 -32.12
N PHE A 168 0.56 -2.49 -33.39
CA PHE A 168 -0.39 -3.53 -33.82
C PHE A 168 -0.01 -4.98 -33.45
N HIS A 169 1.18 -5.20 -32.88
CA HIS A 169 1.70 -6.54 -32.59
C HIS A 169 1.18 -7.12 -31.26
N HIS A 170 0.56 -6.31 -30.41
CA HIS A 170 0.01 -6.73 -29.12
C HIS A 170 -1.43 -6.27 -28.95
N SER A 171 -2.35 -6.97 -29.60
CA SER A 171 -3.78 -6.79 -29.35
C SER A 171 -4.20 -7.61 -28.14
N LEU A 172 -4.69 -6.95 -27.08
CA LEU A 172 -5.48 -7.65 -26.07
C LEU A 172 -6.81 -8.07 -26.68
N HIS A 173 -7.34 -9.21 -26.26
CA HIS A 173 -8.72 -9.59 -26.60
C HIS A 173 -9.65 -8.52 -26.02
N LYS A 174 -10.31 -7.75 -26.89
CA LYS A 174 -11.05 -6.53 -26.53
C LYS A 174 -12.34 -6.77 -25.73
N ASP A 175 -12.79 -8.01 -25.51
CA ASP A 175 -14.23 -8.24 -25.39
C ASP A 175 -14.76 -8.90 -24.12
N THR A 176 -14.03 -8.97 -23.00
CA THR A 176 -14.54 -9.75 -21.84
C THR A 176 -15.17 -8.99 -20.66
N ILE A 177 -15.19 -7.65 -20.61
CA ILE A 177 -15.61 -6.93 -19.37
C ILE A 177 -16.74 -5.92 -19.54
N GLN A 178 -17.10 -5.53 -20.76
CA GLN A 178 -18.24 -4.62 -20.94
C GLN A 178 -19.52 -5.18 -20.28
N ASN A 179 -19.62 -6.49 -20.08
CA ASN A 179 -20.82 -7.11 -19.53
C ASN A 179 -20.95 -7.09 -17.99
N ASN A 180 -19.94 -6.71 -17.18
CA ASN A 180 -20.15 -6.66 -15.72
C ASN A 180 -19.14 -5.83 -14.91
N ILE A 181 -18.97 -4.55 -15.26
CA ILE A 181 -18.12 -3.60 -14.52
C ILE A 181 -18.51 -3.47 -13.02
N PHE A 182 -19.76 -3.78 -12.68
CA PHE A 182 -20.30 -3.70 -11.32
C PHE A 182 -20.08 -4.96 -10.47
N LEU A 183 -19.40 -6.00 -10.96
CA LEU A 183 -19.11 -7.21 -10.17
C LEU A 183 -18.52 -6.92 -8.77
N PRO A 184 -17.57 -5.97 -8.61
CA PRO A 184 -17.06 -5.64 -7.28
C PRO A 184 -18.13 -5.09 -6.33
N LEU A 185 -19.10 -4.34 -6.86
CA LEU A 185 -20.20 -3.78 -6.06
C LEU A 185 -21.21 -4.87 -5.71
N ASN A 186 -21.57 -5.71 -6.70
CA ASN A 186 -22.51 -6.81 -6.54
C ASN A 186 -22.02 -7.88 -5.53
N TYR A 187 -20.70 -8.03 -5.37
CA TYR A 187 -20.09 -8.98 -4.43
C TYR A 187 -19.48 -8.32 -3.20
N ALA A 188 -19.66 -7.01 -2.98
CA ALA A 188 -19.07 -6.30 -1.85
C ALA A 188 -19.39 -6.97 -0.49
N GLU A 189 -20.62 -7.44 -0.30
CA GLU A 189 -21.05 -8.12 0.92
C GLU A 189 -20.63 -9.59 1.01
N ASN A 190 -20.03 -10.16 -0.05
CA ASN A 190 -19.55 -11.54 -0.10
C ASN A 190 -18.02 -11.57 -0.21
N PRO A 191 -17.28 -11.61 0.92
CA PRO A 191 -15.82 -11.53 0.93
C PRO A 191 -15.15 -12.63 0.11
N GLN A 192 -15.72 -13.84 0.06
CA GLN A 192 -15.15 -14.95 -0.71
C GLN A 192 -15.20 -14.66 -2.21
N LYS A 193 -16.37 -14.26 -2.71
CA LYS A 193 -16.53 -13.87 -4.12
C LYS A 193 -15.70 -12.64 -4.45
N LEU A 194 -15.72 -11.62 -3.59
CA LEU A 194 -14.93 -10.41 -3.78
C LEU A 194 -13.44 -10.73 -3.88
N ASN A 195 -12.89 -11.50 -2.94
CA ASN A 195 -11.48 -11.90 -2.98
C ASN A 195 -11.15 -12.69 -4.25
N SER A 196 -12.05 -13.56 -4.72
CA SER A 196 -11.86 -14.30 -5.97
C SER A 196 -11.81 -13.40 -7.21
N LEU A 197 -12.55 -12.27 -7.23
CA LEU A 197 -12.50 -11.31 -8.33
C LEU A 197 -11.14 -10.64 -8.46
N PHE A 198 -10.51 -10.36 -7.32
CA PHE A 198 -9.22 -9.67 -7.26
C PHE A 198 -8.03 -10.64 -7.21
N ALA A 199 -8.25 -11.95 -7.09
CA ALA A 199 -7.17 -12.93 -7.07
C ALA A 199 -6.45 -12.98 -8.45
N PRO A 200 -5.13 -13.18 -8.48
CA PRO A 200 -4.42 -13.41 -9.74
C PRO A 200 -4.99 -14.65 -10.44
N LYS A 201 -5.42 -14.51 -11.69
CA LYS A 201 -5.98 -15.64 -12.46
C LYS A 201 -4.91 -16.63 -12.92
N ASN A 202 -3.69 -16.14 -13.19
CA ASN A 202 -2.57 -16.95 -13.69
C ASN A 202 -1.24 -16.40 -13.15
N ASP A 203 -0.60 -17.10 -12.20
CA ASP A 203 0.78 -16.80 -11.78
C ASP A 203 1.78 -17.61 -12.61
N ARG A 204 1.64 -17.56 -13.94
CA ARG A 204 2.36 -18.46 -14.87
C ARG A 204 3.89 -18.33 -14.78
N PHE A 205 4.39 -17.21 -14.25
CA PHE A 205 5.81 -16.89 -14.19
C PHE A 205 6.31 -16.61 -12.77
N GLY A 206 5.50 -16.88 -11.72
CA GLY A 206 5.87 -16.58 -10.35
C GLY A 206 6.09 -15.08 -10.09
N LEU A 207 5.51 -14.21 -10.92
CA LEU A 207 5.73 -12.76 -10.87
C LEU A 207 5.18 -12.15 -9.59
N ASN A 208 4.03 -12.64 -9.12
CA ASN A 208 3.47 -12.15 -7.86
C ASN A 208 4.37 -12.50 -6.67
N LYS A 209 4.94 -13.72 -6.69
CA LYS A 209 5.93 -14.13 -5.69
C LYS A 209 7.19 -13.27 -5.78
N ALA A 210 7.74 -13.08 -6.98
CA ALA A 210 8.93 -12.27 -7.19
C ALA A 210 8.74 -10.80 -6.75
N LEU A 211 7.58 -10.19 -7.07
CA LEU A 211 7.22 -8.85 -6.62
C LEU A 211 7.05 -8.77 -5.10
N THR A 212 6.43 -9.78 -4.50
CA THR A 212 6.26 -9.85 -3.04
C THR A 212 7.63 -9.97 -2.36
N ASP A 213 8.50 -10.84 -2.85
CA ASP A 213 9.86 -11.01 -2.36
C ASP A 213 10.67 -9.73 -2.52
N TYR A 214 10.53 -9.04 -3.65
CA TYR A 214 11.13 -7.73 -3.89
C TYR A 214 10.66 -6.68 -2.87
N HIS A 215 9.35 -6.51 -2.69
CA HIS A 215 8.77 -5.59 -1.70
C HIS A 215 9.25 -5.87 -0.29
N ASN A 216 9.30 -7.15 0.10
CA ASN A 216 9.80 -7.57 1.41
C ASN A 216 11.28 -7.23 1.61
N ARG A 217 12.10 -7.34 0.55
CA ARG A 217 13.53 -7.00 0.58
C ARG A 217 13.76 -5.51 0.62
N ILE A 218 13.02 -4.73 -0.18
CA ILE A 218 13.26 -3.29 -0.24
C ILE A 218 12.82 -2.56 1.02
N GLY A 219 11.85 -3.10 1.77
CA GLY A 219 11.41 -2.52 3.05
C GLY A 219 12.42 -2.62 4.19
N ILE A 220 13.57 -3.27 3.99
CA ILE A 220 14.60 -3.50 5.04
C ILE A 220 15.50 -2.27 5.22
N ILE A 221 15.73 -1.49 4.15
CA ILE A 221 16.64 -0.33 4.15
C ILE A 221 16.05 0.83 3.34
N ASP A 222 16.54 2.04 3.58
CA ASP A 222 16.24 3.17 2.69
C ASP A 222 16.93 3.00 1.33
N TRP A 223 16.13 2.95 0.27
CA TRP A 223 16.60 2.85 -1.12
C TRP A 223 16.93 4.22 -1.71
N ASN A 224 17.85 4.93 -1.08
CA ASN A 224 18.32 6.22 -1.59
C ASN A 224 18.92 6.06 -2.99
N LEU A 225 18.57 6.94 -3.93
CA LEU A 225 19.14 6.90 -5.28
C LEU A 225 20.64 7.15 -5.22
N ILE A 226 21.40 6.36 -5.98
CA ILE A 226 22.81 6.65 -6.24
C ILE A 226 22.81 7.66 -7.39
N PRO A 227 23.42 8.85 -7.23
CA PRO A 227 23.39 9.88 -8.27
C PRO A 227 23.99 9.38 -9.59
N ASP A 228 23.30 9.64 -10.70
CA ASP A 228 23.73 9.22 -12.05
C ASP A 228 25.05 9.86 -12.50
N SER A 229 25.45 10.97 -11.87
CA SER A 229 26.73 11.64 -12.13
C SER A 229 27.95 10.89 -11.59
N ILE A 230 27.74 9.86 -10.77
CA ILE A 230 28.82 9.13 -10.11
C ILE A 230 29.08 7.82 -10.84
N ARG A 231 30.21 7.78 -11.56
CA ARG A 231 30.77 6.54 -12.09
C ARG A 231 31.70 5.92 -11.04
N ILE A 232 31.45 4.66 -10.69
CA ILE A 232 32.27 3.90 -9.75
C ILE A 232 32.93 2.76 -10.52
N GLU A 233 34.26 2.76 -10.52
CA GLU A 233 35.08 1.73 -11.14
C GLU A 233 35.67 0.77 -10.08
N PRO A 234 36.14 -0.42 -10.47
CA PRO A 234 36.82 -1.32 -9.55
C PRO A 234 37.99 -0.61 -8.87
N ARG A 235 38.03 -0.69 -7.52
CA ARG A 235 39.02 -0.09 -6.61
C ARG A 235 38.81 1.38 -6.25
N ASP A 236 37.79 2.03 -6.81
CA ASP A 236 37.41 3.37 -6.37
C ASP A 236 37.02 3.40 -4.90
N THR A 237 37.08 4.60 -4.31
CA THR A 237 36.58 4.90 -2.98
C THR A 237 35.51 5.95 -3.10
N SER A 238 34.30 5.57 -2.73
CA SER A 238 33.12 6.42 -2.77
C SER A 238 32.29 6.13 -1.54
N ASP A 239 31.69 7.17 -0.96
CA ASP A 239 30.77 7.05 0.18
C ASP A 239 29.57 6.15 -0.14
N TYR A 240 29.26 5.98 -1.43
CA TYR A 240 28.19 5.11 -1.91
C TYR A 240 28.54 3.62 -1.91
N ILE A 241 29.82 3.23 -1.81
CA ILE A 241 30.23 1.81 -1.86
C ILE A 241 29.54 1.00 -0.77
N PHE A 242 29.43 1.57 0.44
CA PHE A 242 28.73 0.93 1.54
C PHE A 242 27.24 0.68 1.20
N SER A 243 26.55 1.73 0.73
CA SER A 243 25.13 1.65 0.34
C SER A 243 24.91 0.65 -0.80
N ILE A 244 25.79 0.66 -1.80
CA ILE A 244 25.76 -0.29 -2.93
C ILE A 244 25.93 -1.72 -2.45
N ALA A 245 26.96 -1.99 -1.64
CA ALA A 245 27.23 -3.33 -1.12
C ALA A 245 26.06 -3.85 -0.28
N GLN A 246 25.44 -2.99 0.54
CA GLN A 246 24.27 -3.35 1.34
C GLN A 246 23.05 -3.68 0.48
N LYS A 247 22.79 -2.90 -0.58
CA LYS A 247 21.71 -3.18 -1.55
C LYS A 247 21.93 -4.49 -2.29
N LEU A 248 23.14 -4.73 -2.81
CA LEU A 248 23.49 -5.98 -3.49
C LEU A 248 23.34 -7.19 -2.56
N MET A 249 23.70 -7.05 -1.29
CA MET A 249 23.50 -8.11 -0.30
C MET A 249 22.02 -8.44 -0.08
N ILE A 250 21.16 -7.42 0.00
CA ILE A 250 19.71 -7.58 0.18
C ILE A 250 19.04 -8.20 -1.06
N LEU A 251 19.50 -7.83 -2.27
CA LEU A 251 19.06 -8.43 -3.51
C LEU A 251 19.53 -9.89 -3.66
N GLY A 252 20.61 -10.25 -2.96
CA GLY A 252 21.23 -11.58 -3.03
C GLY A 252 22.31 -11.70 -4.09
N ASP A 253 22.71 -10.57 -4.69
CA ASP A 253 23.80 -10.48 -5.67
C ASP A 253 25.18 -10.45 -4.99
N LEU A 254 25.22 -10.16 -3.69
CA LEU A 254 26.43 -10.20 -2.86
C LEU A 254 26.21 -11.09 -1.64
N ASP A 255 27.05 -12.10 -1.45
CA ASP A 255 26.96 -12.94 -0.26
C ASP A 255 27.38 -12.18 1.02
N SER A 256 26.94 -12.67 2.19
CA SER A 256 27.18 -12.01 3.48
C SER A 256 28.66 -11.99 3.89
N THR A 257 29.47 -12.92 3.38
CA THR A 257 30.91 -12.98 3.65
C THR A 257 31.69 -11.98 2.81
N ALA A 258 31.31 -11.82 1.55
CA ALA A 258 31.81 -10.83 0.62
C ALA A 258 31.40 -9.42 1.07
N TYR A 259 30.17 -9.24 1.56
CA TYR A 259 29.74 -8.00 2.21
C TYR A 259 30.63 -7.65 3.41
N ALA A 260 30.82 -8.58 4.35
CA ALA A 260 31.65 -8.35 5.53
C ALA A 260 33.11 -7.98 5.17
N SER A 261 33.66 -8.62 4.13
CA SER A 261 35.00 -8.29 3.60
C SER A 261 35.05 -6.87 3.02
N THR A 262 34.04 -6.48 2.24
CA THR A 262 33.93 -5.14 1.65
C THR A 262 33.85 -4.06 2.74
N ILE A 263 33.04 -4.29 3.79
CA ILE A 263 32.96 -3.35 4.93
C ILE A 263 34.29 -3.24 5.67
N ALA A 264 34.97 -4.37 5.91
CA ALA A 264 36.27 -4.37 6.59
C ALA A 264 37.34 -3.59 5.80
N LYS A 265 37.41 -3.78 4.47
CA LYS A 265 38.34 -3.05 3.60
C LYS A 265 38.05 -1.56 3.55
N TYR A 266 36.78 -1.19 3.46
CA TYR A 266 36.36 0.22 3.44
C TYR A 266 36.74 0.93 4.75
N ARG A 267 36.46 0.31 5.90
CA ARG A 267 36.79 0.87 7.23
C ARG A 267 38.31 1.01 7.45
N LEU A 268 39.09 0.02 7.01
CA LEU A 268 40.55 0.08 7.11
C LEU A 268 41.13 1.23 6.28
N LYS A 269 40.62 1.45 5.06
CA LYS A 269 41.10 2.51 4.18
C LYS A 269 40.78 3.91 4.71
N ASN A 270 39.53 4.13 5.17
CA ASN A 270 39.14 5.42 5.75
C ASN A 270 39.88 5.74 7.05
N ASN A 271 40.18 4.72 7.87
CA ASN A 271 41.01 4.90 9.07
C ASN A 271 42.47 5.22 8.73
N ILE A 272 43.00 4.69 7.63
CA ILE A 272 44.36 5.01 7.18
C ILE A 272 44.41 6.43 6.59
N ASP A 273 43.40 6.84 5.83
CA ASP A 273 43.36 8.18 5.22
C ASP A 273 43.12 9.27 6.27
N SER A 274 42.34 9.00 7.33
CA SER A 274 42.21 9.92 8.47
C SER A 274 43.51 10.08 9.26
N LEU A 275 44.28 9.01 9.43
CA LEU A 275 45.61 9.06 10.08
C LEU A 275 46.63 9.81 9.22
N LYS A 276 46.61 9.63 7.89
CA LYS A 276 47.49 10.39 6.98
C LYS A 276 47.19 11.88 7.01
N ASN A 277 45.92 12.27 7.04
CA ASN A 277 45.53 13.66 7.17
C ASN A 277 45.96 14.25 8.52
N LEU A 278 45.94 13.45 9.60
CA LEU A 278 46.46 13.90 10.91
C LEU A 278 47.98 14.13 10.89
N CYS A 279 48.74 13.29 10.20
CA CYS A 279 50.20 13.41 10.09
C CYS A 279 50.67 14.56 9.18
N PHE A 280 49.80 15.15 8.35
CA PHE A 280 50.13 16.33 7.54
C PHE A 280 49.93 17.66 8.31
N TYR A 281 49.32 17.63 9.49
CA TYR A 281 49.08 18.80 10.35
C TYR A 281 49.94 18.82 11.62
N LEU A 282 50.90 17.90 11.76
CA LEU A 282 51.93 17.86 12.81
C LEU A 282 53.30 18.18 12.21
#